data_AF-A0A3B0P855-F1
#
_entry.id   AF-A0A3B0P855-F1
#
_cell.length_a   1.000
_cell.length_b   1.000
_cell.length_c   1.000
_cell.angle_alpha   90.00
_cell.angle_beta   90.00
_cell.angle_gamma   90.00
#
_symmetry.space_group_name_H-M   'P 1'
#
loop_
_entity.id
_entity.type
_entity.pdbx_description
1 polymer ?
#
loop_
_entity_poly.entity_id
_entity_poly.type
_entity_poly.pdbx_seq_one_letter_code
_entity_poly.pdbx_strand_id
1 'polypeptide(L)'
;MIKEYEKFLKNYLAIPVVSGKKTCNEKFAGAVSTYTVEAMMKDGKALQAGTSHYLGQKFSRPYGISFKNKNNEEDFVYQTSW
;
A
#
# COMPACT_ATOMS: atom_id res chain seq x y z
N MET A 1 6.35 -1.67 5.13
CA MET A 1 5.93 -0.27 4.96
C MET A 1 4.75 0.14 5.82
N ILE A 2 3.60 -0.57 5.84
CA ILE A 2 2.46 -0.12 6.63
C ILE A 2 2.72 -0.04 8.15
N LYS A 3 3.51 -0.96 8.70
CA LYS A 3 3.90 -0.97 10.12
C LYS A 3 4.82 0.19 10.49
N GLU A 4 5.62 0.64 9.53
CA GLU A 4 6.53 1.76 9.69
C GLU A 4 5.75 3.07 9.78
N TYR A 5 4.69 3.25 8.98
CA TYR A 5 3.76 4.38 9.16
C TYR A 5 3.04 4.34 10.50
N GLU A 6 2.54 3.17 10.90
CA GLU A 6 1.90 3.01 12.21
C GLU A 6 2.85 3.36 13.35
N LYS A 7 4.09 2.84 13.32
CA LYS A 7 5.12 3.15 14.30
C LYS A 7 5.44 4.64 14.32
N PHE A 8 5.59 5.28 13.17
CA PHE A 8 5.88 6.70 13.08
C PHE A 8 4.77 7.54 13.72
N LEU A 9 3.53 7.30 13.32
CA LEU A 9 2.36 8.03 13.84
C LEU A 9 2.18 7.79 15.34
N LYS A 10 2.24 6.54 15.82
CA LYS A 10 2.04 6.22 17.24
C LYS A 10 3.19 6.67 18.13
N ASN A 11 4.43 6.34 17.77
CA ASN A 11 5.56 6.45 18.69
C ASN A 11 6.30 7.79 18.59
N TYR A 12 6.23 8.47 17.44
CA TYR A 12 6.96 9.73 17.24
C TYR A 12 6.01 10.94 17.27
N LEU A 13 4.78 10.78 16.79
CA LEU A 13 3.80 11.87 16.75
C LEU A 13 2.71 11.76 17.81
N ALA A 14 2.68 10.66 18.57
CA ALA A 14 1.64 10.37 19.57
C ALA A 14 0.21 10.39 18.98
N ILE A 15 0.06 10.05 17.70
CA ILE A 15 -1.23 9.97 17.00
C ILE A 15 -1.70 8.50 17.01
N PRO A 16 -2.82 8.18 17.69
CA PRO A 16 -3.38 6.85 17.66
C PRO A 16 -3.97 6.55 16.28
N VAL A 17 -3.61 5.40 15.72
CA VAL A 17 -4.09 4.94 14.42
C VAL A 17 -4.47 3.47 14.41
N VAL A 18 -5.34 3.10 13.47
CA VAL A 18 -5.78 1.73 13.21
C VAL A 18 -5.29 1.32 11.82
N SER A 19 -4.48 0.26 11.76
CA SER A 19 -4.05 -0.34 10.49
C SER A 19 -5.14 -1.25 9.93
N GLY A 20 -5.36 -1.24 8.61
CA GLY A 20 -6.35 -2.10 7.98
C GLY A 20 -6.14 -2.31 6.48
N LYS A 21 -7.00 -3.14 5.88
CA LYS A 21 -7.06 -3.35 4.43
C LYS A 21 -8.28 -2.61 3.88
N LYS A 22 -8.08 -1.78 2.85
CA LYS A 22 -9.20 -1.11 2.16
C LYS A 22 -10.09 -2.14 1.45
N THR A 23 -11.38 -1.81 1.36
CA THR A 23 -12.36 -2.59 0.59
C THR A 23 -12.03 -2.52 -0.91
N CYS A 24 -12.73 -3.30 -1.72
CA CYS A 24 -12.54 -3.26 -3.17
C CYS A 24 -12.87 -1.90 -3.80
N ASN A 25 -13.82 -1.15 -3.21
CA ASN A 25 -14.22 0.16 -3.73
C ASN A 25 -13.28 1.29 -3.31
N GLU A 26 -12.61 1.16 -2.16
CA GLU A 26 -11.75 2.20 -1.58
C GLU A 26 -10.25 1.96 -1.82
N LYS A 27 -9.87 0.82 -2.39
CA LYS A 27 -8.46 0.56 -2.74
C LYS A 27 -8.06 1.39 -3.95
N PHE A 28 -6.76 1.65 -4.10
CA PHE A 28 -6.23 2.18 -5.36
C PHE A 28 -6.58 1.23 -6.51
N ALA A 29 -7.23 1.73 -7.57
CA ALA A 29 -7.73 0.91 -8.68
C ALA A 29 -6.61 0.09 -9.35
N GLY A 30 -5.42 0.67 -9.45
CA GLY A 30 -4.21 0.02 -9.98
C GLY A 30 -3.59 -1.02 -9.04
N ALA A 31 -4.06 -1.15 -7.80
CA ALA A 31 -3.53 -2.11 -6.84
C ALA A 31 -4.29 -3.45 -6.86
N VAL A 32 -3.60 -4.52 -6.47
CA VAL A 32 -4.20 -5.80 -6.09
C VAL A 32 -4.86 -5.63 -4.72
N SER A 33 -4.10 -5.11 -3.75
CA SER A 33 -4.56 -4.74 -2.41
C SER A 33 -3.97 -3.41 -1.95
N THR A 34 -4.74 -2.67 -1.14
CA THR A 34 -4.29 -1.44 -0.48
C THR A 34 -4.47 -1.60 1.02
N TYR A 35 -3.41 -1.30 1.76
CA TYR A 35 -3.39 -1.22 3.20
C TYR A 35 -3.33 0.25 3.61
N THR A 36 -3.90 0.55 4.76
CA THR A 36 -4.07 1.91 5.26
C THR A 36 -3.80 1.99 6.75
N VAL A 37 -3.41 3.16 7.24
CA VAL A 37 -3.48 3.55 8.64
C VAL A 37 -4.48 4.69 8.76
N GLU A 38 -5.53 4.48 9.55
CA GLU A 38 -6.62 5.44 9.74
C GLU A 38 -6.47 6.13 11.09
N ALA A 39 -6.54 7.45 11.11
CA ALA A 39 -6.53 8.28 12.31
C ALA A 39 -7.94 8.86 12.55
N MET A 40 -8.29 9.11 13.82
CA MET A 40 -9.53 9.80 14.17
C MET A 40 -9.23 11.28 14.42
N MET A 41 -9.92 12.16 13.70
CA MET A 41 -9.82 13.60 13.89
C MET A 41 -10.67 14.07 15.08
N LYS A 42 -10.40 15.28 15.59
CA LYS A 42 -11.10 15.84 16.76
C LYS A 42 -12.62 16.01 16.54
N ASP A 43 -13.05 16.19 15.30
CA ASP A 43 -14.46 16.31 14.92
C ASP A 43 -15.16 14.95 14.71
N GLY A 44 -14.48 13.84 15.04
CA GLY A 44 -15.04 12.49 14.95
C GLY A 44 -15.00 11.88 13.55
N LYS A 45 -14.29 12.50 12.60
CA LYS A 45 -14.11 11.96 11.25
C LYS A 45 -12.84 11.12 11.16
N ALA A 46 -12.94 9.96 10.51
CA ALA A 46 -11.78 9.17 10.15
C ALA A 46 -11.02 9.84 8.99
N LEU A 47 -9.69 9.83 9.06
CA LEU A 47 -8.79 10.32 8.03
C LEU A 47 -7.73 9.26 7.73
N GLN A 48 -7.57 8.95 6.44
CA GLN A 48 -6.48 8.10 5.97
C GLN A 48 -5.14 8.84 6.15
N ALA A 49 -4.30 8.35 7.06
CA ALA A 49 -3.04 8.97 7.44
C ALA A 49 -1.82 8.37 6.72
N GLY A 50 -2.01 7.28 5.97
CA GLY A 50 -0.96 6.63 5.18
C GLY A 50 -1.50 5.46 4.37
N THR A 51 -0.78 5.07 3.33
CA THR A 51 -1.20 4.01 2.41
C THR A 51 -0.03 3.11 2.04
N SER A 52 -0.31 1.85 1.72
CA SER A 52 0.68 0.96 1.14
C SER A 52 -0.02 -0.01 0.20
N HIS A 53 0.44 -0.03 -1.04
CA HIS A 53 -0.18 -0.74 -2.15
C HIS A 53 0.68 -1.93 -2.56
N TYR A 54 0.05 -3.09 -2.63
CA TYR A 54 0.58 -4.18 -3.42
C TYR A 54 -0.01 -4.07 -4.83
N LEU A 55 0.84 -3.68 -5.79
CA LEU A 55 0.46 -3.47 -7.18
C LEU A 55 0.47 -4.77 -7.99
N GLY A 56 1.18 -5.79 -7.49
CA GLY A 56 1.41 -7.03 -8.23
C GLY A 56 2.11 -6.72 -9.54
N GLN A 57 1.61 -7.26 -10.64
CA GLN A 57 2.12 -7.00 -11.99
C GLN A 57 1.23 -6.04 -12.80
N LYS A 58 0.30 -5.31 -12.17
CA LYS A 58 -0.67 -4.44 -12.87
C LYS A 58 -0.02 -3.24 -13.57
N PHE A 59 1.16 -2.81 -13.11
CA PHE A 59 1.94 -1.75 -13.73
C PHE A 59 3.09 -2.32 -14.57
N SER A 60 3.77 -3.36 -14.11
CA SER A 60 4.91 -3.91 -14.86
C SER A 60 4.54 -4.44 -16.24
N ARG A 61 3.36 -5.03 -16.42
CA ARG A 61 2.88 -5.51 -17.73
C ARG A 61 2.69 -4.37 -18.75
N PRO A 62 1.84 -3.35 -18.51
CA PRO A 62 1.62 -2.29 -19.49
C PRO A 62 2.86 -1.42 -19.74
N TYR A 63 3.77 -1.29 -18.77
CA TYR A 63 5.00 -0.51 -18.91
C TYR A 63 6.22 -1.33 -19.36
N GLY A 64 6.06 -2.63 -19.66
CA GLY A 64 7.16 -3.47 -20.17
C GLY A 64 8.30 -3.69 -19.17
N ILE A 65 8.02 -3.68 -17.88
CA ILE A 65 9.03 -3.84 -16.82
C ILE A 65 9.24 -5.33 -16.56
N SER A 66 10.09 -5.98 -17.35
CA SER A 66 10.39 -7.41 -17.28
C SER A 66 11.83 -7.72 -16.85
N PHE A 67 12.07 -8.98 -16.51
CA PHE A 67 13.38 -9.53 -16.17
C PHE A 67 13.47 -11.01 -16.61
N LYS A 68 14.69 -11.55 -16.67
CA LYS A 68 14.92 -12.98 -16.91
C LYS A 68 14.94 -13.75 -15.59
N ASN A 69 14.09 -14.77 -15.46
CA ASN A 69 14.01 -15.60 -14.26
C ASN A 69 15.14 -16.66 -14.23
N LYS A 70 15.16 -17.51 -13.20
CA LYS A 70 16.18 -18.57 -13.04
C LYS A 70 16.17 -19.63 -14.16
N ASN A 71 15.07 -19.76 -14.88
CA ASN A 71 14.90 -20.65 -16.03
C ASN A 71 15.20 -19.94 -17.36
N ASN A 72 15.70 -18.69 -17.33
CA ASN A 72 15.95 -17.85 -18.50
C ASN A 72 14.68 -17.47 -19.28
N GLU A 73 13.51 -17.58 -18.64
CA GLU A 73 12.22 -17.13 -19.19
C GLU A 73 11.98 -15.67 -18.81
N GLU A 74 11.20 -14.96 -19.63
CA GLU A 74 10.79 -13.58 -19.33
C GLU A 74 9.63 -13.55 -18.34
N ASP A 75 9.77 -12.77 -17.26
CA ASP A 75 8.72 -12.54 -16.27
C ASP A 75 8.63 -11.04 -15.91
N PHE A 76 7.51 -10.63 -15.32
CA PHE A 76 7.24 -9.24 -14.96
C PHE A 76 7.48 -8.99 -13.48
N VAL A 77 8.03 -7.83 -13.13
CA VAL A 77 8.32 -7.51 -11.74
C VAL A 77 7.03 -7.37 -10.92
N TYR A 78 7.06 -7.86 -9.68
CA TYR A 78 6.03 -7.56 -8.68
C TYR A 78 6.35 -6.25 -7.99
N GLN A 79 5.37 -5.36 -7.89
CA GLN A 79 5.60 -3.99 -7.42
C GLN A 79 4.79 -3.65 -6.17
N THR A 80 5.35 -2.73 -5.40
CA THR A 80 4.68 -2.05 -4.29
C THR A 80 4.91 -0.55 -4.39
N SER A 81 3.92 0.25 -4.00
CA SER A 81 4.08 1.68 -3.72
C SER A 81 3.51 1.99 -2.33
N TRP A 82 3.86 3.13 -1.77
CA TRP A 82 3.45 3.52 -0.42
C TRP A 82 3.47 5.04 -0.33
#